data_AF-A0A524AIH1-F1
#
_entry.id   AF-A0A524AIH1-F1
#
_cell.length_a   1.000
_cell.length_b   1.000
_cell.length_c   1.000
_cell.angle_alpha   90.00
_cell.angle_beta   90.00
_cell.angle_gamma   90.00
#
_symmetry.space_group_name_H-M   'P 1'
#
loop_
_entity.id
_entity.type
_entity.pdbx_description
1 polymer ?
#
loop_
_entity_poly.entity_id
_entity_poly.type
_entity_poly.pdbx_seq_one_letter_code
_entity_poly.pdbx_strand_id
1 'polypeptide(L)'
;MTKVVAVKVTPQGVLVPRPLIRAWGDIQEVEIEQHPHAIIIKPKANRASQLHAQIVSEMKAAGLIEDLPWEQPPVVSSEERARLAKKLSHGKPLSEIIIEDREDCA
;
A
#
# COMPACT_ATOMS: atom_id res chain seq x y z
N MET A 1 -20.80 -12.68 26.71
CA MET A 1 -22.19 -12.27 26.40
C MET A 1 -22.35 -12.23 24.90
N THR A 2 -23.16 -13.13 24.33
CA THR A 2 -23.53 -13.15 22.92
C THR A 2 -24.69 -12.17 22.71
N LYS A 3 -24.49 -11.14 21.87
CA LYS A 3 -25.53 -10.17 21.51
C LYS A 3 -26.13 -10.58 20.18
N VAL A 4 -27.42 -10.96 20.19
CA VAL A 4 -28.15 -11.25 18.96
C VAL A 4 -28.43 -9.93 18.26
N VAL A 5 -28.02 -9.82 16.99
CA VAL A 5 -28.25 -8.63 16.17
C VAL A 5 -29.06 -9.04 14.95
N ALA A 6 -30.14 -8.30 14.69
CA ALA A 6 -30.90 -8.45 13.47
C ALA A 6 -30.10 -7.84 12.31
N VAL A 7 -29.77 -8.66 11.31
CA VAL A 7 -29.07 -8.27 10.10
C VAL A 7 -29.99 -8.57 8.92
N LYS A 8 -30.06 -7.66 7.93
CA LYS A 8 -30.89 -7.86 6.74
C LYS A 8 -30.02 -8.28 5.57
N VAL A 9 -30.22 -9.49 5.07
CA VAL A 9 -29.59 -9.98 3.84
C VAL A 9 -30.43 -9.52 2.64
N THR A 10 -29.78 -8.94 1.64
CA THR A 10 -30.38 -8.54 0.37
C THR A 10 -29.60 -9.19 -0.78
N PRO A 11 -30.15 -9.23 -2.01
CA PRO A 11 -29.43 -9.72 -3.18
C PRO A 11 -28.12 -8.96 -3.47
N GLN A 12 -28.00 -7.72 -3.00
CA GLN A 12 -26.83 -6.85 -3.21
C GLN A 12 -25.82 -6.93 -2.05
N GLY A 13 -26.18 -7.51 -0.91
CA GLY A 13 -25.28 -7.61 0.24
C GLY A 13 -25.97 -7.73 1.59
N VAL A 14 -25.23 -7.42 2.65
CA VAL A 14 -25.69 -7.53 4.04
C VAL A 14 -25.77 -6.15 4.68
N LEU A 15 -26.95 -5.77 5.15
CA LEU A 15 -27.18 -4.51 5.84
C LEU A 15 -26.92 -4.67 7.34
N VAL A 16 -25.84 -4.06 7.81
CA VAL A 16 -25.43 -4.06 9.21
C VAL A 16 -25.91 -2.78 9.91
N PRO A 17 -26.50 -2.88 11.12
CA PRO A 17 -26.87 -1.70 11.90
C PRO A 17 -25.68 -0.77 12.14
N ARG A 18 -25.84 0.52 11.81
CA ARG A 18 -24.82 1.58 11.99
C ARG A 18 -24.14 1.59 13.37
N PRO A 19 -24.83 1.34 14.51
CA PRO A 19 -24.17 1.33 15.82
C PRO A 19 -23.04 0.30 15.95
N LEU A 20 -23.08 -0.81 15.20
CA LEU A 20 -22.03 -1.83 15.25
C LEU A 20 -20.74 -1.41 14.58
N ILE A 21 -20.84 -0.51 13.60
CA ILE A 21 -19.71 -0.01 12.79
C ILE A 21 -19.39 1.45 13.12
N ARG A 22 -19.93 2.02 14.20
CA ARG A 22 -19.62 3.42 14.56
C ARG A 22 -18.15 3.58 14.97
N ALA A 23 -17.60 2.61 15.71
CA ALA A 23 -16.21 2.62 16.16
C ALA A 23 -15.21 2.42 15.01
N TRP A 24 -15.69 2.03 13.84
CA TRP A 24 -14.88 1.75 12.67
C TRP A 24 -14.45 3.03 11.93
N GLY A 25 -15.16 4.15 12.11
CA GLY A 25 -14.84 5.42 11.45
C GLY A 25 -15.14 5.41 9.94
N ASP A 26 -14.39 6.18 9.18
CA ASP A 26 -14.54 6.30 7.72
C ASP A 26 -13.76 5.20 6.99
N ILE A 27 -14.31 3.99 7.02
CA ILE A 27 -13.73 2.84 6.31
C ILE A 27 -14.17 2.84 4.85
N GLN A 28 -13.20 2.77 3.94
CA GLN A 28 -13.46 2.58 2.51
C GLN A 28 -13.49 1.11 2.08
N GLU A 29 -12.74 0.23 2.76
CA GLU A 29 -12.64 -1.19 2.42
C GLU A 29 -12.73 -2.11 3.65
N VAL A 30 -13.37 -3.26 3.48
CA VAL A 30 -13.48 -4.31 4.50
C VAL A 30 -12.88 -5.61 4.00
N GLU A 31 -12.35 -6.40 4.92
CA GLU A 31 -11.90 -7.77 4.69
C GLU A 31 -12.95 -8.73 5.24
N ILE A 32 -13.27 -9.78 4.47
CA ILE A 32 -14.28 -10.78 4.81
C ILE A 32 -13.59 -12.14 4.91
N GLU A 33 -13.63 -12.75 6.08
CA GLU A 33 -13.14 -14.10 6.33
C GLU A 33 -14.31 -15.04 6.59
N GLN A 34 -14.33 -16.18 5.90
CA GLN A 34 -15.35 -17.21 6.06
C GLN A 34 -14.80 -18.36 6.90
N HIS A 35 -15.45 -18.61 8.04
CA HIS A 35 -15.19 -19.74 8.92
C HIS A 35 -16.37 -20.73 8.86
N PRO A 36 -16.18 -21.99 9.30
CA PRO A 36 -17.23 -23.02 9.25
C PRO A 36 -18.57 -22.64 9.91
N HIS A 37 -18.53 -21.75 10.92
CA HIS A 37 -19.72 -21.34 11.69
C HIS A 37 -19.85 -19.82 11.83
N ALA A 38 -19.04 -19.04 11.12
CA ALA A 38 -19.03 -17.59 11.26
C ALA A 38 -18.51 -16.89 10.00
N ILE A 39 -19.00 -15.68 9.76
CA ILE A 39 -18.40 -14.75 8.81
C ILE A 39 -17.81 -13.61 9.64
N ILE A 40 -16.51 -13.41 9.53
CA ILE A 40 -15.81 -12.31 10.20
C ILE A 40 -15.63 -11.20 9.19
N ILE A 41 -16.18 -10.03 9.48
CA ILE A 41 -16.00 -8.81 8.68
C ILE A 41 -15.17 -7.86 9.53
N LYS A 42 -14.02 -7.43 9.02
CA LYS A 42 -13.13 -6.51 9.74
C LYS A 42 -12.74 -5.33 8.84
N PRO A 43 -12.46 -4.15 9.42
CA PRO A 43 -11.83 -3.05 8.72
C PRO A 43 -10.59 -3.53 7.97
N LYS A 44 -10.50 -3.26 6.67
CA LYS A 44 -9.23 -3.41 5.98
C LYS A 44 -8.36 -2.23 6.42
N ALA A 45 -7.69 -2.40 7.55
CA ALA A 45 -6.73 -1.42 8.01
C ALA A 45 -5.69 -1.26 6.90
N ASN A 46 -5.41 -0.02 6.51
CA ASN A 46 -4.31 0.31 5.61
C ASN A 46 -3.00 0.16 6.38
N ARG A 47 -2.77 -1.04 6.94
CA ARG A 47 -1.63 -1.35 7.79
C ARG A 47 -0.35 -1.15 7.02
N ALA A 48 -0.32 -1.40 5.72
CA ALA A 48 0.88 -1.25 4.91
C ALA A 48 1.49 0.16 5.01
N SER A 49 0.68 1.22 4.97
CA SER A 49 1.19 2.60 5.08
C SER A 49 1.58 2.98 6.51
N GLN A 50 0.86 2.50 7.52
CA GLN A 50 1.21 2.72 8.93
C GLN A 50 2.45 1.92 9.36
N LEU A 51 2.57 0.66 8.92
CA LEU A 51 3.72 -0.21 9.19
C LEU A 51 4.96 0.33 8.49
N HIS A 52 4.83 0.81 7.25
CA HIS A 52 5.95 1.44 6.54
C HIS A 52 6.44 2.69 7.28
N ALA A 53 5.54 3.57 7.71
CA ALA A 53 5.91 4.74 8.50
C ALA A 53 6.58 4.37 9.83
N GLN A 54 6.09 3.32 10.49
CA GLN A 54 6.65 2.82 11.74
C GLN A 54 8.05 2.21 11.55
N ILE A 55 8.24 1.38 10.52
CA ILE A 55 9.54 0.80 10.16
C ILE A 55 10.55 1.91 9.82
N VAL A 56 10.17 2.88 8.98
CA VAL A 56 11.04 4.01 8.65
C VAL A 56 11.41 4.81 9.90
N SER A 57 10.47 5.02 10.82
CA SER A 57 10.74 5.70 12.09
C SER A 57 11.72 4.93 12.98
N GLU A 58 11.58 3.61 13.10
CA GLU A 58 12.47 2.77 13.89
C GLU A 58 13.88 2.70 13.27
N MET A 59 13.96 2.59 11.94
CA MET A 59 15.24 2.61 11.22
C MET A 59 15.96 3.96 11.35
N LYS A 60 15.22 5.08 11.35
CA LYS A 60 15.78 6.41 11.66
C LYS A 60 16.29 6.49 13.09
N ALA A 61 15.52 5.99 14.06
CA ALA A 61 15.93 5.96 15.47
C ALA A 61 17.19 5.10 15.71
N ALA A 62 17.35 4.03 14.92
CA ALA A 62 18.53 3.17 14.95
C ALA A 62 19.72 3.73 14.14
N GLY A 63 19.58 4.89 13.48
CA GLY A 63 20.63 5.47 12.63
C GLY A 63 20.91 4.68 11.35
N LEU A 64 19.99 3.79 10.95
CA LEU A 64 20.12 3.00 9.72
C LEU A 64 19.66 3.78 8.47
N ILE A 65 18.84 4.80 8.66
CA ILE A 65 18.35 5.70 7.60
C ILE A 65 18.46 7.13 8.12
N GLU A 66 18.97 8.02 7.29
CA GLU A 66 18.98 9.46 7.54
C GLU A 66 18.12 10.19 6.50
N ASP A 67 17.47 11.27 6.92
CA ASP A 67 16.86 12.19 5.97
C ASP A 67 17.98 13.02 5.33
N LEU A 68 18.27 12.75 4.07
CA LEU A 68 19.22 13.55 3.30
C LEU A 68 18.56 14.92 3.01
N PRO A 69 19.27 16.04 3.22
CA PRO A 69 18.76 17.39 2.97
C PRO A 69 18.76 17.72 1.47
N TRP A 70 18.30 16.79 0.64
CA TRP A 70 18.20 17.01 -0.79
C TRP A 70 16.91 17.76 -1.07
N GLU A 71 17.02 18.80 -1.88
CA GLU A 71 15.84 19.44 -2.45
C GLU A 71 15.06 18.37 -3.22
N GLN A 72 13.81 18.15 -2.81
CA GLN A 72 12.95 17.25 -3.55
C GLN A 72 12.75 17.82 -4.95
N PRO A 73 12.99 17.03 -6.01
CA PRO A 73 12.75 17.51 -7.35
C PRO A 73 11.26 17.87 -7.50
N PRO A 74 10.95 18.93 -8.25
CA PRO A 74 9.58 19.37 -8.43
C PRO A 74 8.73 18.25 -9.02
N VAL A 75 7.49 18.14 -8.54
CA VAL A 75 6.53 17.17 -9.06
C VAL A 75 6.23 17.52 -10.52
N VAL A 76 6.69 16.65 -11.43
CA VAL A 76 6.43 16.77 -12.86
C VAL A 76 5.09 16.16 -13.23
N SER A 77 4.40 16.78 -14.21
CA SER A 77 3.14 16.24 -14.74
C SER A 77 3.35 14.87 -15.39
N SER A 78 2.28 14.08 -15.51
CA SER A 78 2.32 12.78 -16.19
C SER A 78 2.78 12.90 -17.65
N GLU A 79 2.38 13.98 -18.33
CA GLU A 79 2.79 14.29 -19.69
C GLU A 79 4.29 14.60 -19.80
N GLU A 80 4.81 15.43 -18.89
CA GLU A 80 6.24 15.75 -18.82
C GLU A 80 7.07 14.49 -18.52
N ARG A 81 6.59 13.61 -17.63
CA ARG A 81 7.22 12.31 -17.33
C ARG A 81 7.27 11.41 -18.55
N ALA A 82 6.18 11.28 -19.30
CA ALA A 82 6.15 10.45 -20.51
C ALA A 82 7.11 10.97 -21.57
N ARG A 83 7.18 12.30 -21.75
CA ARG A 83 8.13 12.94 -22.67
C ARG A 83 9.58 12.70 -22.26
N LEU A 84 9.90 12.83 -20.98
CA LEU A 84 11.25 12.57 -20.45
C LEU A 84 11.63 11.10 -20.55
N ALA A 85 10.74 10.18 -20.20
CA ALA A 85 10.95 8.75 -20.34
C ALA A 85 11.28 8.37 -21.79
N LYS A 86 10.53 8.90 -22.75
CA LYS A 86 10.80 8.70 -24.19
C LYS A 86 12.14 9.27 -24.63
N LYS A 87 12.59 10.40 -24.08
CA LYS A 87 13.92 10.95 -24.38
C LYS A 87 15.03 10.08 -23.80
N LEU A 88 14.86 9.63 -22.56
CA LEU A 88 15.85 8.85 -21.80
C LEU A 88 15.86 7.35 -22.14
N SER A 89 14.86 6.85 -22.87
CA SER A 89 14.78 5.44 -23.28
C SER A 89 15.77 5.04 -24.38
N HIS A 90 16.61 5.96 -24.87
CA HIS A 90 17.56 5.70 -25.96
C HIS A 90 18.90 5.10 -25.48
N GLY A 91 19.00 4.68 -24.22
CA GLY A 91 20.16 3.95 -23.70
C GLY A 91 19.95 2.43 -23.74
N LYS A 92 21.03 1.67 -23.82
CA LYS A 92 20.98 0.24 -23.47
C LYS A 92 20.45 0.10 -22.03
N PRO A 93 19.54 -0.85 -21.75
CA PRO A 93 19.12 -1.17 -20.39
C PRO A 93 20.34 -1.35 -19.48
N LEU A 94 20.26 -0.80 -18.27
CA LEU A 94 21.34 -0.94 -17.29
C LEU A 94 21.67 -2.42 -17.02
N SER A 95 20.68 -3.30 -17.14
CA SER A 95 20.86 -4.76 -17.07
C SER A 95 21.81 -5.29 -18.14
N GLU A 96 21.76 -4.78 -19.37
CA GLU A 96 22.66 -5.21 -20.45
C GLU A 96 24.09 -4.72 -20.21
N ILE A 97 24.25 -3.47 -19.73
CA ILE A 97 25.57 -2.91 -19.40
C ILE A 97 26.23 -3.70 -18.26
N ILE A 98 25.46 -4.08 -17.23
CA ILE A 98 25.96 -4.87 -16.10
C ILE A 98 26.35 -6.30 -16.53
N ILE A 99 25.68 -6.86 -17.55
CA ILE A 99 26.01 -8.19 -18.08
C ILE A 99 27.29 -8.11 -18.93
N GLU A 100 27.39 -7.14 -19.86
CA GLU A 100 28.60 -6.92 -20.68
C GLU A 100 29.85 -6.74 -19.79
N ASP A 101 29.76 -5.90 -18.74
CA ASP A 101 30.88 -5.62 -17.82
C ASP A 101 31.32 -6.85 -16.99
N ARG A 102 30.42 -7.81 -16.77
CA ARG A 102 30.72 -9.09 -16.08
C ARG A 102 31.35 -10.12 -17.01
N GLU A 103 30.96 -10.12 -18.28
CA GLU A 103 31.51 -11.03 -19.28
C GLU A 103 32.91 -10.61 -19.73
N ASP A 104 33.22 -9.31 -19.72
CA ASP A 104 34.54 -8.77 -20.05
C ASP A 104 35.61 -8.99 -18.96
N CYS A 105 35.19 -9.35 -17.73
CA CYS A 105 36.09 -9.67 -16.62
C CYS A 105 36.38 -11.19 -16.44
N ALA A 106 35.94 -12.04 -17.37
CA ALA A 106 36.14 -13.49 -17.37
C ALA A 106 37.23 -13.93 -18.36
#